data_AF-A0A232EFY0-F1
#
_entry.id   AF-A0A232EFY0-F1
#
_cell.length_a   1.000
_cell.length_b   1.000
_cell.length_c   1.000
_cell.angle_alpha   90.00
_cell.angle_beta   90.00
_cell.angle_gamma   90.00
#
_symmetry.space_group_name_H-M   'P 1'
#
loop_
_entity.id
_entity.type
_entity.pdbx_description
1 polymer ?
#
loop_
_entity_poly.entity_id
_entity_poly.type
_entity_poly.pdbx_seq_one_letter_code
_entity_poly.pdbx_strand_id
1 'polypeptide(L)'
;MAVQQVPMQYIFCVIRVIFVNNLFSFNSRFETWIDTYLSKESANLGDFGEPAYLSDSEKQNGSLVYSKKAVNVVLSNKIPLRRRIRDMRDPLCKSVTYETKLPTTSVVIIFYNEAWSVLLRTVYSVLQESPPKFLKEIILVDDNSNEGR
;
A
#
# COMPACT_ATOMS: atom_id res chain seq x y z
N MET A 1 33.91 10.23 16.81
CA MET A 1 32.56 10.71 17.14
C MET A 1 32.35 12.04 16.45
N ALA A 2 31.63 12.04 15.34
CA ALA A 2 31.07 13.23 14.72
C ALA A 2 29.72 12.80 14.15
N VAL A 3 28.69 12.89 14.98
CA VAL A 3 27.31 12.79 14.50
C VAL A 3 27.08 14.08 13.74
N GLN A 4 27.18 14.00 12.42
CA GLN A 4 26.86 15.11 11.53
C GLN A 4 25.39 15.47 11.78
N GLN A 5 25.16 16.55 12.52
CA GLN A 5 23.85 17.15 12.69
C GLN A 5 23.40 17.65 11.32
N VAL A 6 22.57 16.85 10.65
CA VAL A 6 21.86 17.30 9.45
C VAL A 6 20.85 18.36 9.92
N PRO A 7 20.88 19.58 9.36
CA PRO A 7 20.05 20.68 9.84
C PRO A 7 18.56 20.34 9.73
N MET A 8 17.84 20.58 10.83
CA MET A 8 16.39 20.40 11.09
C MET A 8 15.44 21.19 10.16
N GLN A 9 15.88 21.58 8.97
CA GLN A 9 15.07 22.30 7.98
C GLN A 9 14.56 21.41 6.84
N TYR A 10 14.98 20.14 6.78
CA TYR A 10 14.52 19.15 5.80
C TYR A 10 13.34 18.28 6.28
N ILE A 11 12.81 18.51 7.49
CA ILE A 11 11.63 17.81 8.05
C ILE A 11 10.32 18.49 7.59
N PHE A 12 10.27 18.91 6.34
CA PHE A 12 9.03 19.25 5.65
C PHE A 12 8.93 18.45 4.34
N CYS A 13 9.23 17.15 4.40
CA CYS A 13 8.82 16.22 3.36
C CYS A 13 7.37 15.82 3.63
N VAL A 14 6.46 16.55 3.00
CA VAL A 14 5.00 16.35 2.89
C VAL A 14 4.46 15.16 3.69
N ILE A 15 4.21 15.37 4.99
CA ILE A 15 3.44 14.43 5.80
C ILE A 15 1.99 14.53 5.29
N ARG A 16 1.55 13.58 4.47
CA ARG A 16 0.12 13.40 4.23
C ARG A 16 -0.41 12.47 5.31
N VAL A 17 -0.94 13.08 6.36
CA VAL A 17 -1.70 12.38 7.41
C VAL A 17 -3.05 11.96 6.83
N ILE A 18 -3.31 10.66 6.72
CA ILE A 18 -4.65 10.14 6.42
C ILE A 18 -5.30 9.79 7.76
N PHE A 19 -6.20 10.66 8.22
CA PHE A 19 -7.01 10.43 9.41
C PHE A 19 -8.12 9.43 9.12
N VAL A 20 -8.23 8.39 9.95
CA VAL A 20 -9.39 7.49 9.93
C VAL A 20 -10.30 7.93 11.07
N ASN A 21 -11.26 8.80 10.74
CA ASN A 21 -12.61 8.96 11.33
C ASN A 21 -13.29 10.24 10.78
N ASN A 22 -14.06 10.09 9.69
CA ASN A 22 -14.93 11.09 9.05
C ASN A 22 -14.35 12.14 8.08
N LEU A 23 -13.32 11.79 7.32
CA LEU A 23 -13.23 12.05 5.87
C LEU A 23 -11.93 11.40 5.40
N PHE A 24 -12.02 10.38 4.55
CA PHE A 24 -10.89 10.03 3.69
C PHE A 24 -10.77 11.18 2.67
N SER A 25 -10.22 12.33 3.10
CA SER A 25 -10.09 13.52 2.25
C SER A 25 -8.85 13.35 1.40
N PHE A 26 -8.92 12.46 0.41
CA PHE A 26 -7.98 12.54 -0.68
C PHE A 26 -8.28 13.82 -1.46
N ASN A 27 -7.24 14.59 -1.77
CA ASN A 27 -7.32 15.68 -2.74
C ASN A 27 -7.96 15.14 -4.05
N SER A 28 -8.80 15.92 -4.73
CA SER A 28 -9.59 15.50 -5.91
C SER A 28 -8.77 14.76 -6.99
N ARG A 29 -7.48 15.09 -7.13
CA ARG A 29 -6.55 14.41 -8.04
C ARG A 29 -6.37 12.90 -7.73
N PHE A 30 -6.38 12.52 -6.46
CA PHE A 30 -6.09 11.16 -6.02
C PHE A 30 -7.28 10.22 -6.25
N GLU A 31 -8.50 10.72 -6.11
CA GLU A 31 -9.72 9.96 -6.42
C GLU A 31 -9.74 9.55 -7.90
N THR A 32 -9.43 10.48 -8.80
CA THR A 32 -9.32 10.17 -10.25
C THR A 32 -8.27 9.09 -10.53
N TRP A 33 -7.15 9.11 -9.81
CA TRP A 33 -6.15 8.06 -9.93
C TRP A 33 -6.67 6.72 -9.42
N ILE A 34 -7.31 6.69 -8.26
CA ILE A 34 -7.93 5.47 -7.71
C ILE A 34 -8.91 4.88 -8.72
N ASP A 35 -9.82 5.67 -9.28
CA ASP A 35 -10.78 5.22 -10.31
C ASP A 35 -10.07 4.66 -11.55
N THR A 36 -8.99 5.29 -11.98
CA THR A 36 -8.16 4.82 -13.11
C THR A 36 -7.52 3.46 -12.81
N TYR A 37 -7.13 3.19 -11.57
CA TYR A 37 -6.61 1.87 -11.20
C TYR A 37 -7.72 0.84 -11.10
N LEU A 38 -8.84 1.18 -10.45
CA LEU A 38 -10.00 0.29 -10.30
C LEU A 38 -10.55 -0.16 -11.65
N SER A 39 -10.57 0.72 -12.66
CA SER A 39 -11.01 0.36 -14.03
C SER A 39 -10.10 -0.62 -14.77
N LYS A 40 -8.84 -0.80 -14.33
CA LYS A 40 -7.86 -1.71 -14.94
C LYS A 40 -7.80 -3.06 -14.23
N GLU A 41 -8.51 -3.22 -13.11
CA GLU A 41 -8.50 -4.44 -12.33
C GLU A 41 -9.18 -5.58 -13.08
N SER A 42 -8.59 -6.77 -12.97
CA SER A 42 -9.16 -8.01 -13.46
C SER A 42 -9.72 -8.78 -12.27
N ALA A 43 -11.02 -9.06 -12.29
CA ALA A 43 -11.69 -9.79 -11.22
C ALA A 43 -10.99 -11.14 -10.95
N ASN A 44 -10.80 -11.45 -9.66
CA ASN A 44 -10.18 -12.71 -9.17
C ASN A 44 -8.70 -12.93 -9.54
N LEU A 45 -8.04 -12.01 -10.25
CA LEU A 45 -6.63 -12.17 -10.61
C LEU A 45 -5.75 -12.12 -9.36
N GLY A 46 -5.00 -13.18 -9.09
CA GLY A 46 -4.12 -13.28 -7.92
C GLY A 46 -4.86 -13.32 -6.57
N ASP A 47 -6.15 -13.65 -6.60
CA ASP A 47 -6.97 -13.79 -5.42
C ASP A 47 -6.58 -15.04 -4.61
N PHE A 48 -6.79 -14.99 -3.30
CA PHE A 48 -6.30 -15.98 -2.33
C PHE A 48 -4.77 -16.20 -2.31
N GLY A 49 -4.01 -15.39 -3.04
CA GLY A 49 -2.56 -15.56 -3.18
C GLY A 49 -2.15 -16.49 -4.32
N GLU A 50 -3.08 -16.87 -5.20
CA GLU A 50 -2.77 -17.68 -6.38
C GLU A 50 -1.80 -16.94 -7.34
N PRO A 51 -0.93 -17.66 -8.05
CA PRO A 51 -0.04 -17.03 -9.02
C PRO A 51 -0.84 -16.42 -10.18
N ALA A 52 -0.47 -15.20 -10.57
CA ALA A 52 -1.04 -14.49 -11.71
C ALA A 52 0.01 -14.31 -12.80
N TYR A 53 -0.42 -14.30 -14.06
CA TYR A 53 0.47 -14.22 -15.21
C TYR A 53 0.00 -13.13 -16.19
N LEU A 54 0.96 -12.48 -16.84
CA LEU A 54 0.68 -11.55 -17.93
C LEU A 54 0.37 -12.30 -19.23
N SER A 55 -0.45 -11.67 -20.07
CA SER A 55 -0.65 -12.12 -21.45
C SER A 55 0.65 -11.99 -22.26
N ASP A 56 0.79 -12.77 -23.35
CA ASP A 56 2.01 -12.79 -24.14
C ASP A 56 2.38 -11.42 -24.73
N SER A 57 1.39 -10.63 -25.13
CA SER A 57 1.59 -9.27 -25.64
C SER A 57 2.15 -8.31 -24.58
N GLU A 58 1.90 -8.58 -23.30
CA GLU A 58 2.30 -7.71 -22.19
C GLU A 58 3.60 -8.15 -21.51
N LYS A 59 4.06 -9.38 -21.75
CA LYS A 59 5.28 -9.93 -21.14
C LYS A 59 6.51 -9.06 -21.41
N GLN A 60 6.66 -8.54 -22.63
CA GLN A 60 7.80 -7.68 -22.98
C GLN A 60 7.81 -6.40 -22.15
N ASN A 61 6.69 -5.69 -22.10
CA ASN A 61 6.55 -4.48 -21.29
C ASN A 61 6.71 -4.78 -19.78
N GLY A 62 6.12 -5.88 -19.31
CA GLY A 62 6.27 -6.35 -17.94
C GLY A 62 7.74 -6.58 -17.56
N SER A 63 8.52 -7.21 -18.44
CA SER A 63 9.96 -7.44 -18.23
C SER A 63 10.77 -6.14 -18.19
N LEU A 64 10.46 -5.18 -19.07
CA LEU A 64 11.13 -3.87 -19.10
C LEU A 64 10.85 -3.05 -17.85
N VAL A 65 9.62 -3.10 -17.34
CA VAL A 65 9.25 -2.41 -16.10
C VAL A 65 9.86 -3.13 -14.89
N TYR A 66 9.83 -4.46 -14.90
CA TYR A 66 10.43 -5.29 -13.85
C TYR A 66 11.92 -5.01 -13.70
N SER A 67 12.69 -4.87 -14.80
CA SER A 67 14.11 -4.56 -14.72
C SER A 67 14.42 -3.19 -14.09
N LYS A 68 13.47 -2.26 -14.11
CA LYS A 68 13.63 -0.92 -13.51
C LYS A 68 13.15 -0.86 -12.05
N LYS A 69 12.08 -1.58 -11.74
CA LYS A 69 11.36 -1.47 -10.46
C LYS A 69 11.50 -2.68 -9.54
N ALA A 70 12.16 -3.75 -10.00
CA ALA A 70 12.22 -5.06 -9.34
C ALA A 70 10.85 -5.68 -9.01
N VAL A 71 9.76 -5.10 -9.52
CA VAL A 71 8.37 -5.52 -9.32
C VAL A 71 7.64 -5.45 -10.66
N ASN A 72 6.79 -6.44 -10.94
CA ASN A 72 6.00 -6.47 -12.16
C ASN A 72 4.79 -5.53 -12.00
N VAL A 73 5.03 -4.23 -12.16
CA VAL A 73 4.00 -3.20 -11.98
C VAL A 73 2.85 -3.37 -12.99
N VAL A 74 3.14 -3.85 -14.21
CA VAL A 74 2.11 -4.12 -15.22
C VAL A 74 1.11 -5.16 -14.73
N LEU A 75 1.61 -6.25 -14.13
CA LEU A 75 0.76 -7.26 -13.51
C LEU A 75 0.08 -6.74 -12.24
N SER A 76 0.82 -6.06 -11.37
CA SER A 76 0.29 -5.51 -10.11
C SER A 76 -0.89 -4.57 -10.36
N ASN A 77 -0.84 -3.74 -11.40
CA ASN A 77 -1.93 -2.82 -11.74
C ASN A 77 -3.24 -3.51 -12.13
N LYS A 78 -3.19 -4.79 -12.51
CA LYS A 78 -4.37 -5.60 -12.85
C LYS A 78 -4.90 -6.39 -11.67
N ILE A 79 -4.08 -6.65 -10.66
CA ILE A 79 -4.49 -7.41 -9.47
C ILE A 79 -5.32 -6.47 -8.58
N PRO A 80 -6.53 -6.86 -8.14
CA PRO A 80 -7.42 -5.98 -7.36
C PRO A 80 -6.78 -5.43 -6.08
N LEU A 81 -6.90 -4.13 -5.81
CA LEU A 81 -6.35 -3.49 -4.60
C LEU A 81 -6.86 -4.14 -3.30
N ARG A 82 -8.09 -4.67 -3.35
CA ARG A 82 -8.78 -5.38 -2.26
C ARG A 82 -8.79 -6.91 -2.45
N ARG A 83 -7.71 -7.49 -2.98
CA ARG A 83 -7.60 -8.95 -3.15
C ARG A 83 -7.63 -9.66 -1.79
N ARG A 84 -8.19 -10.87 -1.75
CA ARG A 84 -8.19 -11.70 -0.55
C ARG A 84 -6.90 -12.49 -0.47
N ILE A 85 -6.43 -12.76 0.75
CA ILE A 85 -5.29 -13.61 1.02
C ILE A 85 -5.77 -14.79 1.85
N ARG A 86 -5.30 -16.00 1.51
CA ARG A 86 -5.56 -17.17 2.34
C ARG A 86 -4.84 -17.01 3.69
N ASP A 87 -5.53 -17.36 4.77
CA ASP A 87 -4.91 -17.45 6.09
C ASP A 87 -3.87 -18.59 6.11
N MET A 88 -2.59 -18.23 6.10
CA MET A 88 -1.45 -19.15 6.18
C MET A 88 -0.93 -19.32 7.62
N ARG A 89 -1.57 -18.71 8.62
CA ARG A 89 -1.14 -18.83 10.01
C ARG A 89 -1.35 -20.25 10.52
N ASP A 90 -0.52 -20.63 11.50
CA ASP A 90 -0.69 -21.89 12.22
C ASP A 90 -2.10 -21.96 12.86
N PRO A 91 -2.80 -23.12 12.82
CA PRO A 91 -4.10 -23.26 13.45
C PRO A 91 -4.15 -22.83 14.92
N LEU A 92 -3.04 -22.97 15.67
CA LEU A 92 -2.92 -22.53 17.06
C LEU A 92 -3.02 -21.00 17.22
N CYS A 93 -2.65 -20.23 16.20
CA CYS A 93 -2.83 -18.76 16.22
C CYS A 93 -4.31 -18.37 16.28
N LYS A 94 -5.23 -19.22 15.81
CA LYS A 94 -6.68 -18.95 15.85
C LYS A 94 -7.27 -19.12 17.25
N SER A 95 -6.62 -19.91 18.11
CA SER A 95 -7.02 -20.08 19.51
C SER A 95 -6.49 -19.02 20.46
N VAL A 96 -5.66 -18.09 19.99
CA VAL A 96 -5.11 -17.02 20.84
C VAL A 96 -6.21 -16.01 21.15
N THR A 97 -6.47 -15.79 22.43
CA THR A 97 -7.41 -14.78 22.91
C THR A 97 -6.66 -13.52 23.32
N TYR A 98 -7.10 -12.38 22.79
CA TYR A 98 -6.55 -11.06 23.13
C TYR A 98 -7.48 -10.33 24.11
N GLU A 99 -6.92 -9.43 24.90
CA GLU A 99 -7.71 -8.54 25.75
C GLU A 99 -8.63 -7.64 24.90
N THR A 100 -9.78 -7.26 25.45
CA THR A 100 -10.74 -6.40 24.75
C THR A 100 -10.28 -4.94 24.66
N LYS A 101 -9.43 -4.51 25.61
CA LYS A 101 -8.88 -3.16 25.74
C LYS A 101 -7.44 -3.13 25.27
N LEU A 102 -7.24 -2.95 23.97
CA LEU A 102 -5.93 -2.70 23.38
C LEU A 102 -5.74 -1.20 23.11
N PRO A 103 -4.50 -0.69 23.17
CA PRO A 103 -4.21 0.67 22.76
C PRO A 103 -4.51 0.86 21.27
N THR A 104 -4.81 2.10 20.89
CA THR A 104 -4.88 2.47 19.48
C THR A 104 -3.48 2.58 18.88
N THR A 105 -3.36 2.35 17.58
CA THR A 105 -2.10 2.37 16.84
C THR A 105 -2.19 3.28 15.63
N SER A 106 -1.08 3.97 15.33
CA SER A 106 -0.88 4.74 14.11
C SER A 106 0.08 3.97 13.21
N VAL A 107 -0.29 3.76 11.95
CA VAL A 107 0.54 3.01 10.99
C VAL A 107 1.30 4.01 10.12
N VAL A 108 2.62 3.99 10.18
CA VAL A 108 3.48 4.86 9.37
C VAL A 108 4.04 4.08 8.19
N ILE A 109 3.79 4.53 6.96
CA ILE A 109 4.29 3.92 5.73
C ILE A 109 5.18 4.97 5.03
N ILE A 110 6.47 4.69 4.98
CA ILE A 110 7.45 5.50 4.26
C ILE A 110 7.59 4.91 2.85
N PHE A 111 7.54 5.75 1.82
CA PHE A 111 7.69 5.30 0.43
C PHE A 111 8.64 6.22 -0.34
N TYR A 112 9.36 5.63 -1.29
CA TYR A 112 10.23 6.33 -2.24
C TYR A 112 10.07 5.71 -3.61
N ASN A 113 9.52 6.45 -4.57
CA ASN A 113 9.29 5.99 -5.94
C ASN A 113 8.56 4.62 -6.03
N GLU A 114 7.70 4.33 -5.05
CA GLU A 114 6.98 3.07 -4.98
C GLU A 114 5.90 3.00 -6.07
N ALA A 115 5.65 1.80 -6.59
CA ALA A 115 4.57 1.64 -7.55
C ALA A 115 3.21 1.91 -6.89
N TRP A 116 2.39 2.76 -7.49
CA TRP A 116 1.13 3.21 -6.90
C TRP A 116 0.18 2.04 -6.53
N SER A 117 0.11 1.01 -7.37
CA SER A 117 -0.69 -0.20 -7.09
C SER A 117 -0.19 -0.99 -5.88
N VAL A 118 1.11 -0.95 -5.59
CA VAL A 118 1.70 -1.60 -4.41
C VAL A 118 1.40 -0.78 -3.16
N LEU A 119 1.68 0.53 -3.20
CA LEU A 119 1.41 1.45 -2.10
C LEU A 119 -0.06 1.43 -1.67
N LEU A 120 -0.98 1.58 -2.64
CA LEU A 120 -2.42 1.56 -2.34
C LEU A 120 -2.88 0.20 -1.79
N ARG A 121 -2.34 -0.90 -2.31
CA ARG A 121 -2.69 -2.24 -1.81
C ARG A 121 -2.24 -2.43 -0.37
N THR A 122 -1.09 -1.88 0.02
CA THR A 122 -0.65 -1.84 1.43
C THR A 122 -1.64 -1.05 2.29
N VAL A 123 -2.05 0.14 1.85
CA VAL A 123 -3.04 0.95 2.58
C VAL A 123 -4.38 0.21 2.73
N TYR A 124 -4.91 -0.38 1.65
CA TYR A 124 -6.15 -1.15 1.72
C TYR A 124 -6.03 -2.39 2.60
N SER A 125 -4.89 -3.08 2.58
CA SER A 125 -4.64 -4.22 3.47
C SER A 125 -4.68 -3.81 4.94
N VAL A 126 -4.05 -2.68 5.31
CA VAL A 126 -4.10 -2.16 6.68
C VAL A 126 -5.55 -1.84 7.08
N LEU A 127 -6.31 -1.19 6.20
CA LEU A 127 -7.71 -0.84 6.47
C LEU A 127 -8.63 -2.07 6.60
N GLN A 128 -8.37 -3.14 5.86
CA GLN A 128 -9.20 -4.35 5.87
C GLN A 128 -8.87 -5.30 7.03
N GLU A 129 -7.59 -5.47 7.33
CA GLU A 129 -7.12 -6.45 8.31
C GLU A 129 -7.03 -5.88 9.73
N SER A 130 -7.07 -4.55 9.89
CA SER A 130 -7.03 -3.90 11.20
C SER A 130 -8.45 -3.60 11.72
N PRO A 131 -8.82 -4.03 12.94
CA PRO A 131 -10.09 -3.65 13.54
C PRO A 131 -10.21 -2.13 13.68
N PRO A 132 -11.30 -1.49 13.19
CA PRO A 132 -11.42 -0.02 13.15
C PRO A 132 -11.28 0.67 14.50
N LYS A 133 -11.63 -0.01 15.61
CA LYS A 133 -11.49 0.51 16.97
C LYS A 133 -10.04 0.70 17.43
N PHE A 134 -9.09 0.02 16.81
CA PHE A 134 -7.68 0.06 17.18
C PHE A 134 -6.82 0.85 16.20
N LEU A 135 -7.29 1.09 14.98
CA LEU A 135 -6.57 1.88 14.00
C LEU A 135 -6.90 3.37 14.16
N LYS A 136 -5.92 4.17 14.58
CA LYS A 136 -6.09 5.62 14.74
C LYS A 136 -5.95 6.36 13.41
N GLU A 137 -4.86 6.12 12.69
CA GLU A 137 -4.52 6.82 11.46
C GLU A 137 -3.48 6.03 10.65
N ILE A 138 -3.39 6.36 9.35
CA ILE A 138 -2.33 5.89 8.47
C ILE A 138 -1.55 7.13 8.00
N ILE A 139 -0.25 7.15 8.25
CA ILE A 139 0.62 8.28 7.89
C ILE A 139 1.46 7.84 6.71
N LEU A 140 1.25 8.48 5.55
CA LEU A 140 2.09 8.26 4.38
C LEU A 140 3.19 9.33 4.36
N VAL A 141 4.44 8.88 4.36
CA VAL A 141 5.62 9.74 4.33
C VAL A 141 6.33 9.51 3.00
N ASP A 142 6.35 10.55 2.17
CA ASP A 142 7.11 10.55 0.91
C ASP A 142 8.58 10.89 1.22
N ASP A 143 9.51 9.99 0.93
CA ASP A 143 10.95 10.22 1.09
C ASP A 143 11.56 10.85 -0.18
N ASN A 144 11.02 11.99 -0.59
CA ASN A 144 11.45 12.75 -1.77
C ASN A 144 11.39 11.97 -3.10
N SER A 145 10.27 11.29 -3.37
CA SER A 145 10.00 10.67 -4.67
C SER A 145 10.14 11.67 -5.81
N ASN A 146 10.73 11.24 -6.93
CA ASN A 146 10.96 12.06 -8.12
C ASN A 146 10.18 11.57 -9.35
N GLU A 147 9.48 10.43 -9.25
CA GLU A 147 8.61 9.93 -10.31
C GLU A 147 7.19 10.50 -10.20
N GLY A 148 6.68 11.08 -11.29
CA GLY A 148 5.32 11.65 -11.34
C GLY A 148 5.18 13.11 -10.94
N ARG A 149 6.29 13.87 -10.86
CA ARG A 149 6.28 15.34 -10.95
C ARG A 149 6.05 15.80 -12.39
#